data_AF-A0ABD3P3X8-F1
#
_entry.id   AF-A0ABD3P3X8-F1
#
_cell.length_a   1.000
_cell.length_b   1.000
_cell.length_c   1.000
_cell.angle_alpha   90.00
_cell.angle_beta   90.00
_cell.angle_gamma   90.00
#
_symmetry.space_group_name_H-M   'P 1'
#
loop_
_entity.id
_entity.type
_entity.pdbx_description
1 polymer ?
#
loop_
_entity_poly.entity_id
_entity_poly.type
_entity_poly.pdbx_seq_one_letter_code
_entity_poly.pdbx_strand_id
1 'polypeptide(L)'
;MAKSGLAKGANKGHITDAKERAARPSQSKGRLGKRTALCREIAREVSGLSPYERRILDMIKTGGSSADKRVYKFAKRRLGSHKRALAKREDIKAINSKMRAKQAGA
;
A
#
# COMPACT_ATOMS: atom_id res chain seq x y z
N MET A 1 29.34 0.04 6.76
CA MET A 1 30.59 0.51 6.13
C MET A 1 31.39 1.26 7.16
N ALA A 2 32.67 0.95 7.30
CA ALA A 2 33.57 1.66 8.20
C ALA A 2 33.66 3.13 7.78
N LYS A 3 33.67 4.02 8.78
CA LYS A 3 33.85 5.45 8.56
C LYS A 3 35.32 5.73 8.23
N SER A 4 35.60 6.69 7.34
CA SER A 4 36.95 6.95 6.83
C SER A 4 37.76 7.97 7.65
N GLY A 5 37.21 8.52 8.74
CA GLY A 5 37.87 9.57 9.53
C GLY A 5 37.89 10.95 8.85
N LEU A 6 37.45 11.05 7.60
CA LEU A 6 37.42 12.30 6.83
C LEU A 6 36.21 13.17 7.20
N ALA A 7 36.35 14.49 7.09
CA ALA A 7 35.28 15.46 7.35
C ALA A 7 34.22 15.54 6.24
N LYS A 8 34.54 15.09 5.02
CA LYS A 8 33.67 15.12 3.83
C LYS A 8 33.78 13.81 3.05
N GLY A 9 32.78 13.50 2.22
CA GLY A 9 32.67 12.22 1.47
C GLY A 9 31.55 11.29 1.99
N ALA A 10 31.24 10.22 1.26
CA ALA A 10 30.13 9.31 1.58
C ALA A 10 30.34 8.55 2.91
N ASN A 11 31.58 8.13 3.18
CA ASN A 11 31.96 7.41 4.40
C ASN A 11 32.54 8.33 5.49
N LYS A 12 32.32 9.65 5.37
CA LYS A 12 32.81 10.63 6.34
C LYS A 12 32.30 10.39 7.77
N GLY A 13 33.09 10.85 8.73
CA GLY A 13 32.82 10.77 10.15
C GLY A 13 33.93 10.06 10.92
N HIS A 14 33.87 10.16 12.24
CA HIS A 14 34.81 9.50 13.13
C HIS A 14 34.73 7.97 13.00
N ILE A 15 35.89 7.32 12.97
CA ILE A 15 36.01 5.87 12.88
C ILE A 15 35.43 5.28 14.17
N THR A 16 34.32 4.56 14.05
CA THR A 16 33.59 3.98 15.17
C THR A 16 33.13 2.56 14.82
N ASP A 17 33.15 1.67 15.81
CA ASP A 17 32.60 0.32 15.67
C ASP A 17 31.09 0.36 15.86
N ALA A 18 30.35 0.15 14.77
CA ALA A 18 28.90 0.15 14.81
C ALA A 18 28.38 -1.13 15.48
N LYS A 19 27.69 -0.99 16.61
CA LYS A 19 26.98 -2.09 17.27
C LYS A 19 25.62 -2.33 16.60
N GLU A 20 25.31 -3.59 16.29
CA GLU A 20 23.97 -3.97 15.88
C GLU A 20 22.99 -3.76 17.03
N ARG A 21 21.95 -2.95 16.79
CA ARG A 21 20.90 -2.68 17.76
C ARG A 21 19.69 -3.52 17.42
N ALA A 22 19.11 -4.18 18.42
CA ALA A 22 17.83 -4.85 18.26
C ALA A 22 16.74 -3.84 17.82
N ALA A 23 15.86 -4.28 16.93
CA ALA A 23 14.74 -3.48 16.48
C ALA A 23 13.82 -3.16 17.67
N ARG A 24 13.48 -1.88 17.84
CA ARG A 24 12.64 -1.44 18.96
C ARG A 24 11.19 -1.86 18.71
N PRO A 25 10.43 -2.34 19.71
CA PRO A 25 9.02 -2.66 19.52
C PRO A 25 8.19 -1.51 18.93
N SER A 26 8.51 -0.26 19.27
CA SER A 26 7.86 0.93 18.70
C SER A 26 7.98 1.05 17.17
N GLN A 27 9.03 0.47 16.57
CA GLN A 27 9.22 0.44 15.11
C GLN A 27 8.30 -0.57 14.41
N SER A 28 7.72 -1.52 15.14
CA SER A 28 6.76 -2.51 14.58
C SER A 28 5.32 -1.99 14.50
N LYS A 29 5.05 -0.78 15.01
CA LYS A 29 3.71 -0.18 15.00
C LYS A 29 3.18 -0.06 13.57
N GLY A 30 2.00 -0.64 13.32
CA GLY A 30 1.35 -0.62 12.01
C GLY A 30 1.52 -1.91 11.19
N ARG A 31 2.34 -2.86 11.63
CA ARG A 31 2.43 -4.18 11.00
C ARG A 31 1.09 -4.93 11.12
N LEU A 32 0.64 -5.54 10.02
CA LEU A 32 -0.60 -6.30 9.99
C LEU A 32 -0.41 -7.66 10.70
N GLY A 33 -1.14 -7.91 11.78
CA GLY A 33 -1.21 -9.21 12.44
C GLY A 33 -2.30 -10.12 11.87
N LYS A 34 -2.15 -11.44 12.05
CA LYS A 34 -3.11 -12.46 11.54
C LYS A 34 -4.55 -12.21 12.00
N ARG A 35 -4.74 -11.99 13.31
CA ARG A 35 -6.06 -11.69 13.90
C ARG A 35 -6.68 -10.42 13.31
N THR A 36 -5.92 -9.34 13.21
CA THR A 36 -6.42 -8.06 12.67
C THR A 36 -6.74 -8.16 11.17
N ALA A 37 -5.99 -8.96 10.41
CA ALA A 37 -6.28 -9.23 9.01
C ALA A 37 -7.65 -9.91 8.85
N LEU A 38 -7.90 -10.97 9.62
CA LEU A 38 -9.18 -11.70 9.63
C LEU A 38 -10.35 -10.76 9.99
N CYS A 39 -10.23 -9.98 11.07
CA CYS A 39 -11.29 -9.04 11.46
C CYS A 39 -11.57 -7.99 10.38
N ARG A 40 -10.54 -7.50 9.67
CA ARG A 40 -10.70 -6.53 8.57
C ARG A 40 -11.33 -7.14 7.33
N GLU A 41 -11.10 -8.41 7.06
CA GLU A 41 -11.73 -9.14 5.95
C GLU A 41 -13.23 -9.31 6.21
N ILE A 42 -13.61 -9.79 7.39
CA ILE A 42 -15.01 -9.92 7.81
C ILE A 42 -15.74 -8.58 7.74
N ALA A 43 -15.14 -7.52 8.29
CA ALA A 43 -15.75 -6.19 8.26
C ALA A 43 -15.97 -5.66 6.83
N ARG A 44 -15.06 -5.95 5.89
CA ARG A 44 -15.23 -5.55 4.48
C ARG A 44 -16.33 -6.34 3.78
N GLU A 45 -16.48 -7.62 4.11
CA GLU A 45 -17.57 -8.44 3.56
C GLU A 45 -18.94 -7.91 4.02
N VAL A 46 -19.07 -7.58 5.30
CA VAL A 46 -20.33 -7.07 5.88
C VAL A 46 -20.65 -5.65 5.42
N SER A 47 -19.69 -4.72 5.49
CA SER A 47 -19.94 -3.30 5.18
C SER A 47 -19.85 -2.96 3.69
N GLY A 48 -19.20 -3.81 2.88
CA GLY A 48 -19.01 -3.58 1.46
C GLY A 48 -18.11 -2.38 1.11
N LEU A 49 -18.21 -1.95 -0.16
CA LEU A 49 -17.43 -0.82 -0.70
C LEU A 49 -18.18 0.51 -0.58
N SER A 50 -17.43 1.56 -0.24
CA SER A 50 -17.96 2.93 -0.25
C SER A 50 -18.30 3.40 -1.68
N PRO A 51 -19.14 4.44 -1.84
CA PRO A 51 -19.58 4.88 -3.17
C PRO A 51 -18.43 5.28 -4.12
N TYR A 52 -17.37 5.91 -3.61
CA TYR A 52 -16.23 6.29 -4.44
C TYR A 52 -15.35 5.08 -4.81
N GLU A 53 -15.28 4.06 -3.95
CA GLU A 53 -14.57 2.81 -4.23
C GLU A 53 -15.31 1.96 -5.25
N ARG A 54 -16.66 1.92 -5.19
CA ARG A 54 -17.51 1.33 -6.23
C ARG A 54 -17.27 1.97 -7.60
N ARG A 55 -17.28 3.31 -7.67
CA ARG A 55 -16.99 4.01 -8.92
C ARG A 55 -15.58 3.71 -9.46
N ILE A 56 -14.59 3.51 -8.58
CA ILE A 56 -13.24 3.09 -9.00
C ILE A 56 -13.27 1.69 -9.59
N LEU A 57 -13.98 0.75 -8.94
CA LEU A 57 -14.15 -0.60 -9.44
C LEU A 57 -14.82 -0.62 -10.82
N ASP A 58 -15.87 0.18 -11.03
CA ASP A 58 -16.57 0.28 -12.31
C ASP A 58 -15.63 0.82 -13.41
N MET A 59 -14.87 1.88 -13.12
CA MET A 59 -13.85 2.40 -14.04
C MET A 59 -12.77 1.36 -14.41
N ILE A 60 -12.43 0.47 -13.48
CA ILE A 60 -11.48 -0.63 -13.73
C ILE A 60 -12.13 -1.71 -14.60
N LYS A 61 -13.42 -2.03 -14.36
CA LYS A 61 -14.16 -3.04 -15.13
C LYS A 61 -14.43 -2.63 -16.58
N THR A 62 -14.74 -1.35 -16.83
CA THR A 62 -14.98 -0.84 -18.20
C THR A 62 -13.75 -1.00 -19.11
N GLY A 63 -12.55 -1.11 -18.55
CA GLY A 63 -11.32 -1.39 -19.31
C GLY A 63 -10.83 -0.23 -20.21
N GLY A 64 -9.70 -0.47 -20.88
CA GLY A 64 -9.07 0.43 -21.85
C GLY A 64 -7.69 0.98 -21.42
N SER A 65 -6.85 1.36 -22.40
CA SER A 65 -5.47 1.82 -22.18
C SER A 65 -5.36 3.10 -21.33
N SER A 66 -6.45 3.87 -21.22
CA SER A 66 -6.51 5.12 -20.43
C SER A 66 -7.20 4.99 -19.07
N ALA A 67 -7.70 3.80 -18.71
CA ALA A 67 -8.47 3.59 -17.48
C ALA A 67 -7.65 3.87 -16.21
N ASP A 68 -6.39 3.42 -16.16
CA ASP A 68 -5.54 3.58 -14.98
C ASP A 68 -5.23 5.05 -14.62
N LYS A 69 -5.02 5.88 -15.65
CA LYS A 69 -4.78 7.32 -15.45
C LYS A 69 -6.06 8.02 -14.97
N ARG A 70 -7.22 7.65 -15.49
CA ARG A 70 -8.53 8.17 -15.05
C ARG A 70 -8.83 7.78 -13.60
N VAL A 71 -8.64 6.51 -13.25
CA VAL A 71 -8.78 5.99 -11.88
C VAL A 71 -7.87 6.74 -10.92
N TYR A 72 -6.59 6.88 -11.27
CA TYR A 72 -5.64 7.62 -10.45
C TYR A 72 -6.05 9.08 -10.23
N LYS A 73 -6.47 9.78 -11.29
CA LYS A 73 -6.92 11.18 -11.17
C LYS A 73 -8.17 11.32 -10.31
N PHE A 74 -9.12 10.39 -10.43
CA PHE A 74 -10.30 10.36 -9.58
C PHE A 74 -9.95 10.06 -8.12
N ALA A 75 -9.14 9.03 -7.85
CA ALA A 75 -8.70 8.65 -6.52
C ALA A 75 -7.88 9.77 -5.85
N LYS A 76 -7.00 10.45 -6.60
CA LYS A 76 -6.24 11.60 -6.08
C LYS A 76 -7.14 12.77 -5.73
N ARG A 77 -8.18 13.05 -6.52
CA ARG A 77 -9.16 14.10 -6.18
C ARG A 77 -9.98 13.77 -4.93
N ARG A 78 -10.19 12.48 -4.62
CA ARG A 78 -10.91 12.04 -3.41
C ARG A 78 -10.01 11.90 -2.16
N LEU A 79 -8.77 11.44 -2.31
CA LEU A 79 -7.85 11.11 -1.21
C LEU A 79 -6.74 12.16 -0.97
N GLY A 80 -6.59 13.12 -1.87
CA GLY A 80 -5.63 14.24 -1.80
C GLY A 80 -4.21 13.92 -2.26
N SER A 81 -3.63 12.80 -1.81
CA SER A 81 -2.20 12.51 -2.04
C SER A 81 -1.93 11.43 -3.09
N HIS A 82 -0.75 11.50 -3.72
CA HIS A 82 -0.29 10.55 -4.74
C HIS A 82 -0.17 9.12 -4.19
N LYS A 83 0.54 8.94 -3.07
CA LYS A 83 0.79 7.63 -2.46
C LYS A 83 -0.52 6.93 -2.08
N ARG A 84 -1.48 7.65 -1.47
CA ARG A 84 -2.79 7.10 -1.11
C ARG A 84 -3.63 6.73 -2.33
N ALA A 85 -3.59 7.55 -3.38
CA ALA A 85 -4.31 7.27 -4.62
C ALA A 85 -3.80 5.99 -5.31
N LEU A 86 -2.48 5.80 -5.37
CA LEU A 86 -1.88 4.58 -5.90
C LEU A 86 -2.24 3.36 -5.04
N ALA A 87 -2.06 3.45 -3.73
CA ALA A 87 -2.42 2.37 -2.81
C ALA A 87 -3.89 1.96 -2.97
N LYS A 88 -4.81 2.93 -3.02
CA LYS A 88 -6.24 2.63 -3.20
C LYS A 88 -6.54 2.02 -4.57
N ARG A 89 -5.86 2.44 -5.63
CA ARG A 89 -6.00 1.82 -6.96
C ARG A 89 -5.60 0.35 -6.91
N GLU A 90 -4.44 0.04 -6.34
CA GLU A 90 -3.94 -1.34 -6.25
C GLU A 90 -4.84 -2.20 -5.34
N ASP A 91 -5.35 -1.65 -4.23
CA ASP A 91 -6.34 -2.34 -3.37
C ASP A 91 -7.60 -2.75 -4.16
N ILE A 92 -8.17 -1.84 -4.96
CA ILE A 92 -9.39 -2.14 -5.73
C ILE A 92 -9.08 -3.09 -6.89
N LYS A 93 -7.90 -3.00 -7.52
CA LYS A 93 -7.46 -3.98 -8.52
C LYS A 93 -7.37 -5.39 -7.92
N ALA A 94 -6.80 -5.51 -6.72
CA ALA A 94 -6.71 -6.79 -5.99
C ALA A 94 -8.10 -7.34 -5.61
N ILE A 95 -9.05 -6.47 -5.28
CA ILE A 95 -10.44 -6.88 -5.03
C ILE A 95 -11.08 -7.39 -6.33
N ASN A 96 -10.87 -6.70 -7.46
CA ASN A 96 -11.40 -7.11 -8.75
C ASN A 96 -10.83 -8.47 -9.20
N SER A 97 -9.53 -8.70 -9.04
CA SER A 97 -8.93 -10.01 -9.36
C SER A 97 -9.47 -11.13 -8.49
N LYS A 98 -9.64 -10.91 -7.18
CA LYS A 98 -10.28 -11.88 -6.28
C LYS A 98 -11.73 -12.20 -6.68
N MET A 99 -12.52 -11.18 -7.05
CA MET A 99 -13.89 -11.40 -7.53
C MET A 99 -13.93 -12.23 -8.81
N ARG A 100 -13.04 -11.93 -9.78
CA ARG A 100 -12.94 -12.71 -11.03
C ARG A 100 -12.50 -14.15 -10.78
N ALA A 101 -11.54 -14.37 -9.89
CA ALA A 101 -11.10 -15.71 -9.52
C ALA A 101 -12.22 -16.52 -8.84
N LYS A 102 -12.98 -15.89 -7.93
CA LYS A 102 -14.14 -16.52 -7.29
C LYS A 102 -15.24 -16.88 -8.30
N GLN A 103 -15.46 -16.03 -9.31
CA GLN A 103 -16.43 -16.27 -10.38
C GLN A 103 -16.01 -17.39 -11.34
N ALA A 104 -14.71 -17.59 -11.56
CA ALA A 104 -14.20 -18.62 -12.47
C ALA A 104 -14.11 -20.02 -11.84
N GLY A 105 -14.12 -20.11 -10.51
CA GLY A 105 -14.10 -21.37 -9.75
C GLY A 105 -15.46 -21.81 -9.20
N ALA A 106 -16.53 -21.10 -9.55
CA ALA A 106 -17.93 -21.47 -9.32
C ALA A 106 -18.54 -21.92 -10.66
#